data_AF-A0A8T4NX59-F1
#
_entry.id   AF-A0A8T4NX59-F1
#
_cell.length_a   1.000
_cell.length_b   1.000
_cell.length_c   1.000
_cell.angle_alpha   90.00
_cell.angle_beta   90.00
_cell.angle_gamma   90.00
#
_symmetry.space_group_name_H-M   'P 1'
#
loop_
_entity.id
_entity.type
_entity.pdbx_description
1 polymer ?
#
loop_
_entity_poly.entity_id
_entity_poly.type
_entity_poly.pdbx_seq_one_letter_code
_entity_poly.pdbx_strand_id
1 'polypeptide(L)'
;MTYNSLLTQLDNQRTQPWVDYQFNMGGLTDIDSVIKTLRESDSIENKVFCPHKILRGLLNHKEEYARESNFCNKKGNNLIKLINEAMDFCMEVYSGKNYEQNLDKLKIEIDNYFQYFKRKAILEIDDHVSWTSTHPDLNKSTAKLLSQFPSILMIPMAHGSLRAATDIFLRYKDMKPESDSVIYPVRFSTRKLCDCKPKLWHVECEYLIEKSSEREVILFDEDIFEGGTMVKAIGFFEQIFGKRVTAMANTSRHTKAGIISRDDLKILSYRGEWGVKL
;
A
#
# COMPACT_ATOMS: atom_id res chain seq x y z
N MET A 1 -8.77 -1.60 23.42
CA MET A 1 -7.29 -1.75 23.45
C MET A 1 -6.75 -0.83 22.37
N THR A 2 -5.88 0.11 22.72
CA THR A 2 -5.28 1.03 21.73
C THR A 2 -4.36 0.24 20.80
N TYR A 3 -4.50 0.41 19.49
CA TYR A 3 -3.62 -0.19 18.50
C TYR A 3 -2.13 0.15 18.78
N ASN A 4 -1.32 -0.89 19.06
CA ASN A 4 0.12 -0.76 19.28
C ASN A 4 0.89 -1.12 17.99
N SER A 5 1.26 -0.10 17.23
CA SER A 5 1.89 -0.24 15.93
C SER A 5 3.25 -0.95 15.98
N LEU A 6 3.49 -1.89 15.05
CA LEU A 6 4.82 -2.43 14.81
C LEU A 6 5.84 -1.36 14.42
N LEU A 7 5.42 -0.30 13.72
CA LEU A 7 6.31 0.81 13.38
C LEU A 7 6.71 1.61 14.63
N THR A 8 5.80 1.76 15.59
CA THR A 8 6.13 2.38 16.90
C THR A 8 7.09 1.51 17.70
N GLN A 9 6.88 0.19 17.71
CA GLN A 9 7.80 -0.73 18.37
C GLN A 9 9.18 -0.74 17.72
N LEU A 10 9.24 -0.73 16.38
CA LEU A 10 10.48 -0.62 15.62
C LEU A 10 11.19 0.70 15.95
N ASP A 11 10.47 1.82 15.96
CA ASP A 11 11.00 3.13 16.34
C ASP A 11 11.69 3.11 17.71
N ASN A 12 11.04 2.50 18.71
CA ASN A 12 11.56 2.41 20.08
C ASN A 12 12.82 1.53 20.21
N GLN A 13 13.03 0.58 19.30
CA GLN A 13 14.21 -0.31 19.33
C GLN A 13 15.43 0.30 18.62
N ARG A 14 15.26 1.43 17.93
CA ARG A 14 16.31 2.01 17.11
C ARG A 14 17.29 2.85 17.92
N THR A 15 18.56 2.76 17.50
CA THR A 15 19.66 3.60 18.01
C THR A 15 20.05 4.72 17.03
N GLN A 16 19.52 4.72 15.81
CA GLN A 16 19.80 5.73 14.78
C GLN A 16 18.53 6.40 14.23
N PRO A 17 18.61 7.67 13.78
CA PRO A 17 17.49 8.42 13.22
C PRO A 17 16.85 7.71 12.01
N TRP A 18 15.58 8.03 11.75
CA TRP A 18 14.82 7.51 10.59
C TRP A 18 15.45 7.80 9.24
N VAL A 19 16.20 8.89 9.13
CA VAL A 19 16.69 9.46 7.86
C VAL A 19 17.97 8.78 7.37
N ASP A 20 18.76 8.20 8.28
CA ASP A 20 20.10 7.68 7.98
C ASP A 20 20.14 6.17 7.74
N TYR A 21 18.98 5.52 7.74
CA TYR A 21 18.89 4.06 7.69
C TYR A 21 18.80 3.57 6.25
N GLN A 22 19.93 3.12 5.71
CA GLN A 22 20.00 2.40 4.44
C GLN A 22 19.82 0.91 4.72
N PHE A 23 18.58 0.42 4.68
CA PHE A 23 18.40 -1.02 4.57
C PHE A 23 18.68 -1.40 3.13
N ASN A 24 19.60 -2.34 2.91
CA ASN A 24 19.78 -2.95 1.62
C ASN A 24 18.60 -3.91 1.36
N MET A 25 17.43 -3.32 1.11
CA MET A 25 16.17 -4.01 0.78
C MET A 25 16.04 -4.26 -0.72
N GLY A 26 16.89 -3.60 -1.50
CA GLY A 26 17.03 -3.87 -2.92
C GLY A 26 17.55 -5.28 -3.13
N GLY A 27 16.80 -6.07 -3.88
CA GLY A 27 17.16 -7.46 -4.12
C GLY A 27 16.11 -8.19 -4.92
N LEU A 28 16.54 -9.28 -5.55
CA LEU A 28 15.65 -10.25 -6.18
C LEU A 28 15.34 -11.32 -5.14
N THR A 29 14.20 -11.23 -4.48
CA THR A 29 13.71 -12.27 -3.54
C THR A 29 12.42 -12.86 -4.05
N ASP A 30 12.29 -14.18 -4.04
CA ASP A 30 11.01 -14.84 -4.31
C ASP A 30 10.07 -14.86 -3.09
N ILE A 31 8.78 -15.15 -3.32
CA ILE A 31 7.77 -15.20 -2.26
C ILE A 31 8.11 -16.27 -1.22
N ASP A 32 8.63 -17.44 -1.62
CA ASP A 32 8.96 -18.53 -0.70
C ASP A 32 10.08 -18.12 0.28
N SER A 33 11.08 -17.38 -0.19
CA SER A 33 12.18 -16.83 0.61
C SER A 33 11.68 -15.78 1.60
N VAL A 34 10.72 -14.94 1.20
CA VAL A 34 10.08 -13.96 2.08
C VAL A 34 9.27 -14.66 3.18
N ILE A 35 8.49 -15.69 2.83
CA ILE A 35 7.72 -16.49 3.79
C ILE A 35 8.65 -17.20 4.77
N LYS A 36 9.73 -17.81 4.28
CA LYS A 36 10.75 -18.45 5.12
C LYS A 36 11.34 -17.46 6.12
N THR A 37 11.73 -16.27 5.65
CA THR A 37 12.27 -15.20 6.49
C THR A 37 11.29 -14.79 7.61
N LEU A 38 10.00 -14.69 7.30
CA LEU A 38 8.96 -14.37 8.30
C LEU A 38 8.79 -15.43 9.39
N ARG A 39 9.02 -16.71 9.08
CA ARG A 39 8.90 -17.81 10.04
C ARG A 39 10.14 -17.95 10.91
N GLU A 40 11.31 -17.80 10.30
CA GLU A 40 12.58 -18.08 10.94
C GLU A 40 13.14 -16.89 11.71
N SER A 41 12.58 -15.68 11.50
CA SER A 41 13.07 -14.46 12.11
C SER A 41 12.07 -13.80 13.04
N ASP A 42 12.49 -13.59 14.28
CA ASP A 42 11.74 -12.80 15.25
C ASP A 42 11.93 -11.28 15.12
N SER A 43 12.81 -10.84 14.21
CA SER A 43 13.10 -9.43 13.96
C SER A 43 11.82 -8.64 13.66
N ILE A 44 11.67 -7.52 14.35
CA ILE A 44 10.55 -6.61 14.12
C ILE A 44 10.63 -5.97 12.73
N GLU A 45 11.84 -5.73 12.23
CA GLU A 45 12.06 -5.28 10.85
C GLU A 45 11.43 -6.27 9.87
N ASN A 46 11.73 -7.56 9.98
CA ASN A 46 11.16 -8.57 9.09
C ASN A 46 9.63 -8.60 9.17
N LYS A 47 9.05 -8.46 10.37
CA LYS A 47 7.59 -8.36 10.57
C LYS A 47 7.00 -7.10 9.93
N VAL A 48 7.73 -5.99 9.89
CA VAL A 48 7.31 -4.74 9.23
C VAL A 48 7.39 -4.85 7.70
N PHE A 49 8.45 -5.45 7.17
CA PHE A 49 8.80 -5.38 5.74
C PHE A 49 8.27 -6.52 4.91
N CYS A 50 8.46 -7.76 5.36
CA CYS A 50 8.18 -8.95 4.57
C CYS A 50 6.71 -9.13 4.15
N PRO A 51 5.69 -8.81 4.97
CA PRO A 51 4.29 -9.02 4.54
C PRO A 51 3.94 -8.24 3.28
N HIS A 52 4.42 -7.00 3.19
CA HIS A 52 4.19 -6.14 2.04
C HIS A 52 4.99 -6.57 0.81
N LYS A 53 6.10 -7.30 0.97
CA LYS A 53 6.83 -7.89 -0.17
C LYS A 53 5.99 -8.97 -0.85
N ILE A 54 5.30 -9.81 -0.06
CA ILE A 54 4.38 -10.82 -0.60
C ILE A 54 3.31 -10.14 -1.45
N LEU A 55 2.64 -9.11 -0.89
CA LEU A 55 1.58 -8.37 -1.58
C LEU A 55 2.07 -7.71 -2.88
N ARG A 56 3.26 -7.09 -2.88
CA ARG A 56 3.89 -6.55 -4.10
C ARG A 56 4.18 -7.63 -5.13
N GLY A 57 4.68 -8.79 -4.69
CA GLY A 57 4.91 -9.96 -5.53
C GLY A 57 3.64 -10.37 -6.27
N LEU A 58 2.52 -10.50 -5.54
CA LEU A 58 1.22 -10.84 -6.13
C LEU A 58 0.76 -9.81 -7.17
N LEU A 59 0.86 -8.52 -6.84
CA LEU A 59 0.47 -7.44 -7.74
C LEU A 59 1.36 -7.35 -9.00
N ASN A 60 2.65 -7.67 -8.89
CA ASN A 60 3.56 -7.74 -10.04
C ASN A 60 3.27 -8.96 -10.91
N HIS A 61 3.16 -10.15 -10.32
CA HIS A 61 2.89 -11.40 -11.04
C HIS A 61 1.53 -11.38 -11.73
N LYS A 62 0.53 -10.71 -11.16
CA LYS A 62 -0.76 -10.44 -11.82
C LYS A 62 -0.56 -9.92 -13.25
N GLU A 63 0.23 -8.86 -13.39
CA GLU A 63 0.40 -8.19 -14.67
C GLU A 63 1.25 -8.98 -15.66
N GLU A 64 2.18 -9.79 -15.18
CA GLU A 64 2.91 -10.73 -16.03
C GLU A 64 2.00 -11.86 -16.51
N TYR A 65 1.18 -12.40 -15.61
CA TYR A 65 0.20 -13.44 -15.93
C TYR A 65 -0.80 -12.98 -17.01
N ALA A 66 -1.27 -11.73 -16.92
CA ALA A 66 -2.16 -11.14 -17.91
C ALA A 66 -1.54 -11.06 -19.32
N ARG A 67 -0.20 -10.93 -19.42
CA ARG A 67 0.51 -10.92 -20.71
C ARG A 67 0.67 -12.33 -21.29
N GLU A 68 0.86 -13.31 -20.43
CA GLU A 68 1.17 -14.69 -20.85
C GLU A 68 -0.08 -15.56 -21.08
N SER A 69 -1.25 -15.17 -20.56
CA SER A 69 -2.46 -16.00 -20.59
C SER A 69 -3.68 -15.30 -21.21
N ASN A 70 -4.45 -16.02 -22.01
CA ASN A 70 -5.79 -15.61 -22.45
C ASN A 70 -6.75 -15.65 -21.25
N PHE A 71 -6.82 -14.54 -20.54
CA PHE A 71 -7.47 -14.42 -19.24
C PHE A 71 -8.99 -14.65 -19.30
N CYS A 72 -9.57 -15.28 -18.26
CA CYS A 72 -11.03 -15.47 -18.11
C CYS A 72 -11.54 -14.97 -16.74
N ASN A 73 -12.79 -14.49 -16.69
CA ASN A 73 -13.39 -13.80 -15.53
C ASN A 73 -13.29 -14.57 -14.20
N LYS A 74 -13.41 -15.91 -14.22
CA LYS A 74 -13.33 -16.75 -13.00
C LYS A 74 -11.99 -16.63 -12.29
N LYS A 75 -10.88 -16.51 -13.02
CA LYS A 75 -9.55 -16.31 -12.44
C LYS A 75 -9.44 -14.94 -11.77
N GLY A 76 -10.11 -13.94 -12.35
CA GLY A 76 -10.12 -12.57 -11.84
C GLY A 76 -10.66 -12.47 -10.41
N ASN A 77 -11.80 -13.10 -10.14
CA ASN A 77 -12.41 -13.08 -8.80
C ASN A 77 -11.54 -13.78 -7.75
N ASN A 78 -10.92 -14.89 -8.12
CA ASN A 78 -10.00 -15.60 -7.23
C ASN A 78 -8.76 -14.75 -6.88
N LEU A 79 -8.29 -13.93 -7.82
CA LEU A 79 -7.18 -13.02 -7.52
C LEU A 79 -7.57 -11.88 -6.59
N ILE A 80 -8.76 -11.29 -6.77
CA ILE A 80 -9.25 -10.25 -5.85
C ILE A 80 -9.31 -10.81 -4.44
N LYS A 81 -9.83 -12.03 -4.28
CA LYS A 81 -9.83 -12.75 -3.00
C LYS A 81 -8.40 -12.91 -2.45
N LEU A 82 -7.45 -13.37 -3.27
CA LEU A 82 -6.06 -13.57 -2.85
C LEU A 82 -5.36 -12.26 -2.45
N ILE A 83 -5.61 -11.16 -3.16
CA ILE A 83 -5.07 -9.83 -2.81
C ILE A 83 -5.64 -9.37 -1.47
N ASN A 84 -6.95 -9.55 -1.24
CA ASN A 84 -7.58 -9.22 0.04
C ASN A 84 -7.02 -10.09 1.17
N GLU A 85 -6.89 -11.40 0.98
CA GLU A 85 -6.29 -12.29 1.99
C GLU A 85 -4.84 -11.91 2.32
N ALA A 86 -4.05 -11.50 1.31
CA ALA A 86 -2.69 -11.00 1.54
C ALA A 86 -2.67 -9.64 2.28
N MET A 87 -3.63 -8.77 2.00
CA MET A 87 -3.78 -7.48 2.69
C MET A 87 -4.23 -7.67 4.15
N ASP A 88 -5.19 -8.58 4.40
CA ASP A 88 -5.62 -8.98 5.74
C ASP A 88 -4.45 -9.57 6.54
N PHE A 89 -3.65 -10.43 5.91
CA PHE A 89 -2.42 -10.94 6.51
C PHE A 89 -1.45 -9.81 6.91
N CYS A 90 -1.24 -8.81 6.05
CA CYS A 90 -0.40 -7.65 6.38
C CYS A 90 -0.94 -6.90 7.61
N MET A 91 -2.26 -6.71 7.69
CA MET A 91 -2.92 -6.05 8.82
C MET A 91 -2.81 -6.85 10.12
N GLU A 92 -2.90 -8.17 10.07
CA GLU A 92 -2.75 -9.05 11.23
C GLU A 92 -1.35 -8.99 11.82
N VAL A 93 -0.33 -9.08 10.96
CA VAL A 93 1.08 -8.93 11.37
C VAL A 93 1.26 -7.57 12.06
N TYR A 94 0.78 -6.49 11.44
CA TYR A 94 0.89 -5.13 11.98
C TYR A 94 0.10 -4.89 13.26
N SER A 95 -0.91 -5.72 13.53
CA SER A 95 -1.71 -5.71 14.76
C SER A 95 -1.10 -6.55 15.88
N GLY A 96 0.03 -7.23 15.64
CA GLY A 96 0.65 -8.13 16.60
C GLY A 96 -0.18 -9.39 16.87
N LYS A 97 -1.13 -9.73 16.00
CA LYS A 97 -1.90 -10.97 16.10
C LYS A 97 -1.00 -12.16 15.70
N ASN A 98 -1.31 -13.35 16.22
CA ASN A 98 -0.70 -14.58 15.72
C ASN A 98 -1.16 -14.81 14.27
N TYR A 99 -0.20 -14.78 13.33
CA TYR A 99 -0.45 -14.82 11.89
C TYR A 99 -0.01 -16.15 11.25
N GLU A 100 0.57 -17.10 12.00
CA GLU A 100 1.20 -18.30 11.44
C GLU A 100 0.22 -19.15 10.63
N GLN A 101 -0.98 -19.39 11.16
CA GLN A 101 -2.03 -20.15 10.47
C GLN A 101 -2.48 -19.47 9.17
N ASN A 102 -2.57 -18.13 9.18
CA ASN A 102 -2.96 -17.36 8.02
C ASN A 102 -1.83 -17.25 6.99
N LEU A 103 -0.56 -17.26 7.43
CA LEU A 103 0.60 -17.36 6.56
C LEU A 103 0.63 -18.72 5.83
N ASP A 104 0.35 -19.83 6.52
CA ASP A 104 0.21 -21.15 5.90
C ASP A 104 -0.91 -21.18 4.86
N LYS A 105 -2.11 -20.68 5.23
CA LYS A 105 -3.24 -20.60 4.32
C LYS A 105 -2.93 -19.74 3.11
N LEU A 106 -2.36 -18.55 3.31
CA LEU A 106 -1.98 -17.64 2.23
C LEU A 106 -0.96 -18.30 1.30
N LYS A 107 0.04 -19.01 1.86
CA LYS A 107 1.01 -19.76 1.05
C LYS A 107 0.30 -20.77 0.15
N ILE A 108 -0.63 -21.56 0.68
CA ILE A 108 -1.36 -22.56 -0.10
C ILE A 108 -2.15 -21.91 -1.24
N GLU A 109 -2.82 -20.78 -0.98
CA GLU A 109 -3.59 -20.07 -2.01
C GLU A 109 -2.69 -19.46 -3.10
N ILE A 110 -1.55 -18.85 -2.71
CA ILE A 110 -0.52 -18.40 -3.65
C ILE A 110 -0.01 -19.59 -4.47
N ASP A 111 0.20 -20.74 -3.82
CA ASP A 111 0.71 -21.94 -4.44
C ASP A 111 -0.24 -22.50 -5.50
N ASN A 112 -1.52 -22.46 -5.23
CA ASN A 112 -2.57 -22.89 -6.15
C ASN A 112 -2.74 -21.91 -7.32
N TYR A 113 -2.59 -20.60 -7.07
CA TYR A 113 -2.83 -19.57 -8.08
C TYR A 113 -1.61 -19.38 -9.01
N PHE A 114 -0.40 -19.43 -8.48
CA PHE A 114 0.84 -19.03 -9.15
C PHE A 114 1.86 -20.17 -9.28
N GLN A 115 1.42 -21.41 -9.56
CA GLN A 115 2.31 -22.59 -9.67
C GLN A 115 3.61 -22.34 -10.46
N TYR A 116 3.57 -21.48 -11.50
CA TYR A 116 4.73 -21.13 -12.34
C TYR A 116 5.48 -19.85 -11.92
N PHE A 117 4.88 -18.95 -11.13
CA PHE A 117 5.42 -17.60 -10.90
C PHE A 117 6.16 -17.44 -9.58
N LYS A 118 6.11 -18.43 -8.68
CA LYS A 118 6.75 -18.36 -7.35
C LYS A 118 8.23 -18.00 -7.41
N ARG A 119 8.95 -18.47 -8.43
CA ARG A 119 10.41 -18.32 -8.54
C ARG A 119 10.83 -16.99 -9.18
N LYS A 120 9.87 -16.18 -9.63
CA LYS A 120 10.20 -14.88 -10.18
C LYS A 120 10.45 -13.93 -9.02
N ALA A 121 11.53 -13.19 -9.16
CA ALA A 121 11.97 -12.26 -8.15
C ALA A 121 10.99 -11.09 -7.98
N ILE A 122 10.68 -10.77 -6.73
CA ILE A 122 9.99 -9.55 -6.35
C ILE A 122 10.99 -8.41 -6.54
N LEU A 123 10.72 -7.52 -7.49
CA LEU A 123 11.50 -6.31 -7.68
C LEU A 123 11.24 -5.35 -6.51
N GLU A 124 12.25 -5.15 -5.68
CA GLU A 124 12.30 -4.06 -4.70
C GLU A 124 13.42 -3.09 -5.09
N ILE A 125 13.06 -1.84 -5.34
CA ILE A 125 14.01 -0.76 -5.57
C ILE A 125 14.23 -0.08 -4.22
N ASP A 126 15.49 0.14 -3.86
CA ASP A 126 15.82 0.87 -2.64
C ASP A 126 15.25 2.30 -2.74
N ASP A 127 14.51 2.69 -1.71
CA ASP A 127 13.76 3.95 -1.69
C ASP A 127 13.67 4.49 -0.27
N HIS A 128 14.62 5.36 0.07
CA HIS A 128 14.69 6.08 1.34
C HIS A 128 13.44 6.93 1.63
N VAL A 129 12.71 7.39 0.59
CA VAL A 129 11.51 8.22 0.83
C VAL A 129 10.40 7.37 1.45
N SER A 130 10.22 6.14 0.95
CA SER A 130 9.29 5.15 1.51
C SER A 130 9.59 4.77 2.97
N TRP A 131 10.77 5.11 3.50
CA TRP A 131 11.10 4.91 4.91
C TRP A 131 10.63 6.06 5.76
N THR A 132 10.93 7.30 5.34
CA THR A 132 10.49 8.49 6.07
C THR A 132 8.96 8.57 6.19
N SER A 133 8.25 8.10 5.17
CA SER A 133 6.78 8.01 5.18
C SER A 133 6.23 6.93 6.12
N THR A 134 7.07 6.13 6.78
CA THR A 134 6.61 5.13 7.77
C THR A 134 6.78 5.60 9.21
N HIS A 135 7.18 6.85 9.42
CA HIS A 135 7.35 7.40 10.76
C HIS A 135 6.01 7.37 11.55
N PRO A 136 5.99 6.83 12.78
CA PRO A 136 4.75 6.65 13.54
C PRO A 136 3.93 7.94 13.74
N ASP A 137 4.57 9.06 14.04
CA ASP A 137 3.88 10.35 14.24
C ASP A 137 3.24 10.90 12.96
N LEU A 138 3.86 10.68 11.80
CA LEU A 138 3.27 11.05 10.50
C LEU A 138 2.02 10.19 10.26
N ASN A 139 2.14 8.87 10.44
CA ASN A 139 1.03 7.95 10.26
C ASN A 139 -0.15 8.27 11.20
N LYS A 140 0.14 8.60 12.47
CA LYS A 140 -0.85 9.03 13.45
C LYS A 140 -1.56 10.31 13.02
N SER A 141 -0.81 11.29 12.52
CA SER A 141 -1.36 12.55 12.03
C SER A 141 -2.25 12.34 10.81
N THR A 142 -1.82 11.51 9.87
CA THR A 142 -2.58 11.15 8.66
C THR A 142 -3.87 10.39 9.01
N ALA A 143 -3.79 9.41 9.91
CA ALA A 143 -4.97 8.69 10.38
C ALA A 143 -5.98 9.63 11.06
N LYS A 144 -5.51 10.64 11.82
CA LYS A 144 -6.37 11.65 12.44
C LYS A 144 -7.10 12.49 11.39
N LEU A 145 -6.44 12.87 10.30
CA LEU A 145 -7.08 13.57 9.19
C LEU A 145 -8.14 12.68 8.51
N LEU A 146 -7.87 11.39 8.33
CA LEU A 146 -8.84 10.45 7.77
C LEU A 146 -10.07 10.26 8.66
N SER A 147 -9.94 10.45 9.99
CA SER A 147 -11.06 10.29 10.93
C SER A 147 -12.22 11.28 10.74
N GLN A 148 -12.05 12.31 9.90
CA GLN A 148 -13.16 13.18 9.50
C GLN A 148 -14.17 12.46 8.58
N PHE A 149 -13.73 11.41 7.88
CA PHE A 149 -14.60 10.60 7.04
C PHE A 149 -15.22 9.47 7.88
N PRO A 150 -16.53 9.18 7.72
CA PRO A 150 -17.17 8.09 8.45
C PRO A 150 -16.66 6.72 8.00
N SER A 151 -16.51 6.56 6.67
CA SER A 151 -16.00 5.36 6.04
C SER A 151 -15.19 5.68 4.79
N ILE A 152 -14.10 4.94 4.57
CA ILE A 152 -13.16 5.14 3.47
C ILE A 152 -12.91 3.86 2.69
N LEU A 153 -12.70 4.00 1.37
CA LEU A 153 -12.02 3.04 0.53
C LEU A 153 -10.60 3.58 0.31
N MET A 154 -9.63 3.04 1.03
CA MET A 154 -8.22 3.42 0.87
C MET A 154 -7.57 2.59 -0.24
N ILE A 155 -7.01 3.27 -1.22
CA ILE A 155 -6.33 2.69 -2.38
C ILE A 155 -4.86 3.12 -2.34
N PRO A 156 -3.99 2.37 -1.63
CA PRO A 156 -2.57 2.65 -1.64
C PRO A 156 -1.94 2.27 -2.98
N MET A 157 -1.18 3.19 -3.56
CA MET A 157 -0.37 2.95 -4.75
C MET A 157 0.85 2.13 -4.35
N ALA A 158 0.92 0.88 -4.78
CA ALA A 158 1.88 -0.09 -4.26
C ALA A 158 3.36 0.33 -4.48
N HIS A 159 4.28 -0.48 -3.94
CA HIS A 159 5.76 -0.32 -3.95
C HIS A 159 6.36 0.57 -2.87
N GLY A 160 5.78 1.71 -2.51
CA GLY A 160 6.27 2.49 -1.36
C GLY A 160 5.23 2.65 -0.27
N SER A 161 4.02 3.02 -0.68
CA SER A 161 2.97 3.47 0.24
C SER A 161 2.39 2.38 1.14
N LEU A 162 2.46 1.09 0.74
CA LEU A 162 1.73 0.01 1.40
C LEU A 162 1.97 -0.05 2.92
N ARG A 163 3.22 0.07 3.38
CA ARG A 163 3.56 -0.02 4.81
C ARG A 163 2.92 1.10 5.61
N ALA A 164 3.08 2.34 5.13
CA ALA A 164 2.48 3.51 5.73
C ALA A 164 0.95 3.41 5.71
N ALA A 165 0.38 3.02 4.57
CA ALA A 165 -1.06 2.85 4.39
C ALA A 165 -1.64 1.84 5.38
N THR A 166 -1.01 0.68 5.56
CA THR A 166 -1.44 -0.35 6.51
C THR A 166 -1.49 0.19 7.94
N ASP A 167 -0.42 0.85 8.39
CA ASP A 167 -0.37 1.44 9.74
C ASP A 167 -1.39 2.57 9.92
N ILE A 168 -1.50 3.47 8.94
CA ILE A 168 -2.48 4.55 8.93
C ILE A 168 -3.91 4.00 8.99
N PHE A 169 -4.20 2.98 8.19
CA PHE A 169 -5.52 2.37 8.11
C PHE A 169 -5.90 1.68 9.43
N LEU A 170 -4.96 0.96 10.05
CA LEU A 170 -5.18 0.35 11.38
C LEU A 170 -5.43 1.40 12.47
N ARG A 171 -4.66 2.49 12.49
CA ARG A 171 -4.90 3.62 13.41
C ARG A 171 -6.26 4.27 13.14
N TYR A 172 -6.64 4.45 11.88
CA TYR A 172 -7.95 4.95 11.49
C TYR A 172 -9.06 4.03 12.00
N LYS A 173 -8.92 2.70 11.84
CA LYS A 173 -9.87 1.71 12.34
C LYS A 173 -9.97 1.68 13.87
N ASP A 174 -8.87 1.94 14.58
CA ASP A 174 -8.87 2.13 16.05
C ASP A 174 -9.71 3.36 16.46
N MET A 175 -9.66 4.45 15.68
CA MET A 175 -10.48 5.65 15.91
C MET A 175 -11.93 5.52 15.39
N LYS A 176 -12.18 4.64 14.42
CA LYS A 176 -13.47 4.40 13.77
C LYS A 176 -13.80 2.90 13.73
N PRO A 177 -14.02 2.25 14.88
CA PRO A 177 -14.22 0.81 14.96
C PRO A 177 -15.43 0.35 14.14
N GLU A 178 -16.53 1.10 14.22
CA GLU A 178 -17.80 0.82 13.52
C GLU A 178 -17.77 1.13 12.01
N SER A 179 -16.67 1.69 11.48
CA SER A 179 -16.60 1.98 10.05
C SER A 179 -16.53 0.70 9.23
N ASP A 180 -17.25 0.65 8.12
CA ASP A 180 -17.18 -0.43 7.13
C ASP A 180 -16.05 -0.20 6.11
N SER A 181 -15.00 0.52 6.52
CA SER A 181 -13.90 0.94 5.63
C SER A 181 -13.09 -0.23 5.10
N VAL A 182 -12.55 -0.06 3.89
CA VAL A 182 -11.80 -1.09 3.17
C VAL A 182 -10.47 -0.51 2.69
N ILE A 183 -9.43 -1.32 2.69
CA ILE A 183 -8.15 -1.03 2.06
C ILE A 183 -7.92 -2.01 0.91
N TYR A 184 -7.61 -1.49 -0.29
CA TYR A 184 -7.35 -2.31 -1.47
C TYR A 184 -6.13 -1.79 -2.25
N PRO A 185 -5.01 -2.51 -2.24
CA PRO A 185 -3.77 -2.05 -2.85
C PRO A 185 -3.78 -2.19 -4.37
N VAL A 186 -3.20 -1.21 -5.07
CA VAL A 186 -3.14 -1.21 -6.54
C VAL A 186 -1.72 -1.00 -7.01
N ARG A 187 -1.27 -1.82 -7.96
CA ARG A 187 0.02 -1.60 -8.62
C ARG A 187 -0.03 -0.35 -9.46
N PHE A 188 0.75 0.64 -9.07
CA PHE A 188 1.01 1.80 -9.89
C PHE A 188 2.30 2.49 -9.44
N SER A 189 3.30 2.56 -10.32
CA SER A 189 4.44 3.45 -10.12
C SER A 189 5.02 3.93 -11.44
N THR A 190 4.95 5.23 -11.68
CA THR A 190 5.53 5.83 -12.90
C THR A 190 7.05 5.79 -12.90
N ARG A 191 7.68 5.86 -11.71
CA ARG A 191 9.15 5.90 -11.57
C ARG A 191 9.76 4.53 -11.37
N LYS A 192 9.19 3.70 -10.48
CA LYS A 192 9.77 2.39 -10.11
C LYS A 192 9.52 1.32 -11.18
N LEU A 193 8.43 1.46 -11.94
CA LEU A 193 7.98 0.43 -12.89
C LEU A 193 7.62 0.98 -14.28
N CYS A 194 7.78 2.28 -14.50
CA CYS A 194 7.40 2.94 -15.76
C CYS A 194 5.92 2.72 -16.13
N ASP A 195 5.04 2.60 -15.13
CA ASP A 195 3.61 2.43 -15.38
C ASP A 195 3.01 3.72 -15.95
N CYS A 196 2.24 3.60 -17.03
CA CYS A 196 1.50 4.73 -17.62
C CYS A 196 0.16 5.01 -16.93
N LYS A 197 -0.42 4.01 -16.26
CA LYS A 197 -1.69 4.07 -15.52
C LYS A 197 -1.75 2.99 -14.44
N PRO A 198 -2.64 3.12 -13.43
CA PRO A 198 -2.88 2.05 -12.47
C PRO A 198 -3.24 0.72 -13.15
N LYS A 199 -2.70 -0.37 -12.59
CA LYS A 199 -2.83 -1.72 -13.15
C LYS A 199 -3.99 -2.44 -12.48
N LEU A 200 -5.17 -2.27 -13.07
CA LEU A 200 -6.40 -2.96 -12.68
C LEU A 200 -6.95 -3.76 -13.85
N TRP A 201 -7.46 -4.94 -13.54
CA TRP A 201 -8.33 -5.71 -14.41
C TRP A 201 -9.78 -5.23 -14.30
N HIS A 202 -10.60 -5.58 -15.29
CA HIS A 202 -12.00 -5.18 -15.33
C HIS A 202 -12.76 -5.59 -14.06
N VAL A 203 -12.56 -6.83 -13.60
CA VAL A 203 -13.19 -7.33 -12.36
C VAL A 203 -12.74 -6.58 -11.10
N GLU A 204 -11.51 -6.05 -11.07
CA GLU A 204 -11.04 -5.24 -9.94
C GLU A 204 -11.71 -3.85 -9.99
N CYS A 205 -11.91 -3.29 -11.18
CA CYS A 205 -12.69 -2.07 -11.34
C CYS A 205 -14.12 -2.25 -10.85
N GLU A 206 -14.81 -3.34 -11.23
CA GLU A 206 -16.16 -3.66 -10.76
C GLU A 206 -16.19 -3.78 -9.22
N TYR A 207 -15.25 -4.53 -8.65
CA TYR A 207 -15.11 -4.67 -7.20
C TYR A 207 -14.89 -3.32 -6.51
N LEU A 208 -14.00 -2.48 -7.02
CA LEU A 208 -13.73 -1.17 -6.43
C LEU A 208 -14.92 -0.22 -6.55
N ILE A 209 -15.64 -0.25 -7.68
CA ILE A 209 -16.87 0.53 -7.87
C ILE A 209 -17.89 0.14 -6.80
N GLU A 210 -18.11 -1.17 -6.60
CA GLU A 210 -18.97 -1.70 -5.53
C GLU A 210 -18.54 -1.19 -4.15
N LYS A 211 -17.24 -1.27 -3.83
CA LYS A 211 -16.72 -0.80 -2.53
C LYS A 211 -16.80 0.72 -2.36
N SER A 212 -16.86 1.48 -3.46
CA SER A 212 -16.87 2.94 -3.39
C SER A 212 -18.24 3.55 -3.08
N SER A 213 -19.35 2.81 -3.23
CA SER A 213 -20.72 3.39 -3.21
C SER A 213 -21.03 4.24 -1.97
N GLU A 214 -20.60 3.80 -0.79
CA GLU A 214 -20.88 4.44 0.50
C GLU A 214 -19.61 4.94 1.21
N ARG A 215 -18.50 5.04 0.48
CA ARG A 215 -17.18 5.36 1.03
C ARG A 215 -16.55 6.55 0.33
N GLU A 216 -15.82 7.35 1.10
CA GLU A 216 -14.88 8.31 0.52
C GLU A 216 -13.70 7.54 -0.09
N VAL A 217 -13.34 7.86 -1.33
CA VAL A 217 -12.24 7.17 -2.02
C VAL A 217 -10.95 7.93 -1.74
N ILE A 218 -10.04 7.28 -1.01
CA ILE A 218 -8.73 7.84 -0.65
C ILE A 218 -7.66 7.19 -1.52
N LEU A 219 -7.07 7.93 -2.45
CA LEU A 219 -5.84 7.52 -3.13
C LEU A 219 -4.65 7.89 -2.25
N PHE A 220 -3.79 6.92 -1.95
CA PHE A 220 -2.71 7.11 -1.00
C PHE A 220 -1.33 6.83 -1.61
N ASP A 221 -0.38 7.72 -1.36
CA ASP A 221 1.04 7.61 -1.74
C ASP A 221 1.97 7.83 -0.53
N GLU A 222 3.20 7.32 -0.60
CA GLU A 222 4.22 7.64 0.40
C GLU A 222 4.68 9.10 0.33
N ASP A 223 4.70 9.69 -0.86
CA ASP A 223 5.29 10.99 -1.11
C ASP A 223 4.52 11.81 -2.17
N ILE A 224 4.96 13.05 -2.36
CA ILE A 224 4.53 13.92 -3.46
C ILE A 224 5.79 14.47 -4.10
N PHE A 225 6.67 13.63 -4.65
CA PHE A 225 7.92 14.16 -5.20
C PHE A 225 7.68 15.17 -6.34
N GLU A 226 6.94 14.79 -7.37
CA GLU A 226 6.56 15.65 -8.52
C GLU A 226 5.04 15.69 -8.74
N GLY A 227 4.27 14.93 -7.96
CA GLY A 227 2.81 14.82 -8.09
C GLY A 227 2.31 14.13 -9.36
N GLY A 228 3.16 13.90 -10.38
CA GLY A 228 2.76 13.33 -11.67
C GLY A 228 2.14 11.94 -11.58
N THR A 229 2.61 11.07 -10.68
CA THR A 229 1.97 9.78 -10.37
C THR A 229 0.56 10.02 -9.85
N MET A 230 0.40 10.86 -8.81
CA MET A 230 -0.90 11.12 -8.19
C MET A 230 -1.90 11.74 -9.17
N VAL A 231 -1.48 12.68 -10.04
CA VAL A 231 -2.36 13.27 -11.07
C VAL A 231 -2.91 12.20 -12.01
N LYS A 232 -2.06 11.27 -12.46
CA LYS A 232 -2.49 10.16 -13.32
C LYS A 232 -3.42 9.20 -12.59
N ALA A 233 -3.15 8.91 -11.32
CA ALA A 233 -4.02 8.08 -10.49
C ALA A 233 -5.41 8.71 -10.33
N ILE A 234 -5.47 10.00 -9.95
CA ILE A 234 -6.74 10.74 -9.81
C ILE A 234 -7.55 10.67 -11.09
N GLY A 235 -6.95 11.05 -12.24
CA GLY A 235 -7.68 11.07 -13.51
C GLY A 235 -8.24 9.70 -13.89
N PHE A 236 -7.47 8.63 -13.63
CA PHE A 236 -7.90 7.26 -13.88
C PHE A 236 -9.04 6.82 -12.95
N PHE A 237 -8.92 7.06 -11.65
CA PHE A 237 -9.92 6.61 -10.67
C PHE A 237 -11.20 7.46 -10.68
N GLU A 238 -11.13 8.77 -10.94
CA GLU A 238 -12.33 9.60 -11.16
C GLU A 238 -13.16 9.08 -12.34
N GLN A 239 -12.49 8.63 -13.42
CA GLN A 239 -13.15 8.02 -14.56
C GLN A 239 -13.84 6.69 -14.19
N ILE A 240 -13.19 5.85 -13.38
CA ILE A 240 -13.74 4.56 -12.95
C ILE A 240 -14.94 4.74 -12.03
N PHE A 241 -14.83 5.63 -11.04
CA PHE A 241 -15.87 5.79 -10.03
C PHE A 241 -16.99 6.74 -10.44
N GLY A 242 -16.79 7.54 -11.49
CA GLY A 242 -17.75 8.58 -11.90
C GLY A 242 -17.96 9.66 -10.82
N LYS A 243 -17.01 9.80 -9.89
CA LYS A 243 -17.05 10.76 -8.78
C LYS A 243 -15.64 11.25 -8.42
N ARG A 244 -15.58 12.31 -7.63
CA ARG A 244 -14.32 12.83 -7.10
C ARG A 244 -13.63 11.81 -6.20
N VAL A 245 -12.30 11.79 -6.26
CA VAL A 245 -11.45 11.04 -5.34
C VAL A 245 -10.58 12.00 -4.53
N THR A 246 -10.27 11.63 -3.30
CA THR A 246 -9.39 12.39 -2.42
C THR A 246 -7.98 11.81 -2.49
N ALA A 247 -7.01 12.63 -2.90
CA ALA A 247 -5.61 12.24 -2.90
C ALA A 247 -4.93 12.64 -1.59
N MET A 248 -4.11 11.73 -1.08
CA MET A 248 -3.39 11.90 0.18
C MET A 248 -1.97 11.35 0.03
N ALA A 249 -1.02 12.04 0.62
CA ALA A 249 0.35 11.55 0.71
C ALA A 249 0.93 11.77 2.11
N ASN A 250 1.82 10.87 2.51
CA ASN A 250 2.37 10.84 3.86
C ASN A 250 3.81 11.36 3.92
N THR A 251 3.98 12.62 3.58
CA THR A 251 5.30 13.26 3.46
C THR A 251 5.69 14.07 4.70
N SER A 252 6.99 14.08 5.01
CA SER A 252 7.61 14.93 6.04
C SER A 252 8.07 16.30 5.52
N ARG A 253 8.16 16.50 4.19
CA ARG A 253 8.75 17.71 3.57
C ARG A 253 7.96 18.99 3.87
N HIS A 254 6.73 18.84 4.32
CA HIS A 254 5.97 19.87 5.01
C HIS A 254 5.46 19.21 6.28
N THR A 255 5.59 19.85 7.43
CA THR A 255 5.32 19.31 8.77
C THR A 255 3.86 18.87 9.06
N LYS A 256 3.05 18.63 8.02
CA LYS A 256 1.67 18.15 8.11
C LYS A 256 1.39 17.20 6.94
N ALA A 257 0.96 15.98 7.26
CA ALA A 257 0.18 15.17 6.34
C ALA A 257 -0.95 16.03 5.73
N GLY A 258 -1.18 15.90 4.42
CA GLY A 258 -2.05 16.80 3.70
C GLY A 258 -3.02 16.07 2.78
N ILE A 259 -4.27 16.54 2.77
CA ILE A 259 -5.19 16.28 1.66
C ILE A 259 -4.75 17.17 0.52
N ILE A 260 -4.45 16.56 -0.61
CA ILE A 260 -3.95 17.29 -1.76
C ILE A 260 -5.14 17.57 -2.66
N SER A 261 -5.46 18.85 -2.88
CA SER A 261 -6.46 19.18 -3.88
C SER A 261 -5.90 18.97 -5.28
N ARG A 262 -6.78 18.73 -6.26
CA ARG A 262 -6.37 18.59 -7.67
C ARG A 262 -5.70 19.86 -8.20
N ASP A 263 -6.14 21.02 -7.73
CA ASP A 263 -5.57 22.30 -8.14
C ASP A 263 -4.17 22.49 -7.55
N ASP A 264 -3.93 22.02 -6.33
CA ASP A 264 -2.58 21.99 -5.72
C ASP A 264 -1.64 21.10 -6.54
N LEU A 265 -2.10 19.93 -7.01
CA LEU A 265 -1.29 19.05 -7.86
C LEU A 265 -0.97 19.66 -9.23
N LYS A 266 -1.91 20.39 -9.84
CA LYS A 266 -1.66 21.09 -11.12
C LYS A 266 -0.60 22.18 -10.94
N ILE A 267 -0.68 22.93 -9.84
CA ILE A 267 0.30 23.96 -9.49
C ILE A 267 1.68 23.32 -9.28
N LEU A 268 1.76 22.20 -8.56
CA LEU A 268 2.99 21.45 -8.33
C LEU A 268 3.61 20.89 -9.63
N SER A 269 2.78 20.45 -10.59
CA SER A 269 3.27 19.96 -11.88
C SER A 269 3.77 21.06 -12.83
N TYR A 270 3.31 22.31 -12.65
CA TYR A 270 3.64 23.45 -13.50
C TYR A 270 4.78 24.32 -12.96
N ARG A 271 4.99 24.34 -11.64
CA ARG A 271 6.00 25.17 -10.97
C ARG A 271 7.00 24.26 -10.28
N GLY A 272 8.16 24.02 -10.88
CA GLY A 272 9.30 23.36 -10.21
C GLY A 272 9.87 24.13 -9.00
N GLU A 273 9.05 24.86 -8.24
CA GLU A 273 9.40 25.71 -7.12
C GLU A 273 8.42 25.51 -5.96
N TRP A 274 9.00 25.18 -4.80
CA TRP A 274 8.32 24.75 -3.59
C TRP A 274 8.05 25.93 -2.65
N GLY A 275 6.79 26.09 -2.24
CA GLY A 275 6.43 26.99 -1.16
C GLY A 275 4.96 27.39 -1.22
N VAL A 276 4.09 26.64 -0.56
CA VAL A 276 2.75 27.12 -0.23
C VAL A 276 2.66 27.28 1.28
N LYS A 277 2.54 28.54 1.70
CA LYS A 277 2.08 28.94 3.03
C LYS A 277 0.61 28.53 3.19
N LEU A 278 0.28 27.88 4.31
CA LEU A 278 -1.05 27.96 4.90
C LEU A 278 -1.18 29.31 5.62
#